data_AF-A0AA39DH13-F1
#
_entry.id   AF-A0AA39DH13-F1
#
_cell.length_a   1.000
_cell.length_b   1.000
_cell.length_c   1.000
_cell.angle_alpha   90.00
_cell.angle_beta   90.00
_cell.angle_gamma   90.00
#
_symmetry.space_group_name_H-M   'P 1'
#
loop_
_entity.id
_entity.type
_entity.pdbx_description
1 polymer ?
#
loop_
_entity_poly.entity_id
_entity_poly.type
_entity_poly.pdbx_seq_one_letter_code
_entity_poly.pdbx_strand_id
1 'polypeptide(L)'
;MVAITRCIIEFKELPPMYISQDVPALATALTHIPTAVYWTIRSVVACATQITTFTSMGHEYWISATNEAWELSTLAHKINSILDLLKKQLTLCHQYIDDKRSAEAFQTLLNLFQSIHIDNMKILRALISPKDDVLPLLEGSTKRRVNIDVLRRKNVLLLISGLSISQDELSILEQIYNESRVQGNRMESQYEVVWIPVVDRSVAWTDAMQNRFETLQATMPWYSVYTPTQIDKAVIRFIKEVWHFRNKPILVVLDPQGKVVSPNAIHMMWIWGSTAFPFTSLREEALWREESWKLELLVDGIDPTILNWIKEGKYIYLYGGTDMEWIRKFTTTARTVASTARIPLEMVYVGKSNKREQVRKCTTAITLEKLSYCWQDLAMVWFFWIRLESMMFSKIQLGSTVDVDPMLREIKKLLSYDKEGGWAVLSKGSFVFVNGHSSTVLPTFTQYNAWKDDVPPKGFDRACMDFHSKLHGDSQPCCRFEFPSEFGRIPENIKCPECLRIMEKYITFGCCHEENAISAFY
;
A
#
# COMPACT_ATOMS: atom_id res chain seq x y z
N MET A 1 -21.38 -46.57 -0.20
CA MET A 1 -21.04 -47.30 1.06
C MET A 1 -19.61 -47.01 1.54
N VAL A 2 -18.58 -47.17 0.70
CA VAL A 2 -17.19 -46.82 1.11
C VAL A 2 -17.04 -45.33 1.45
N ALA A 3 -17.57 -44.43 0.62
CA ALA A 3 -17.48 -42.98 0.83
C ALA A 3 -18.13 -42.49 2.14
N ILE A 4 -19.26 -43.07 2.53
CA ILE A 4 -19.94 -42.72 3.79
C ILE A 4 -19.19 -43.25 5.01
N THR A 5 -18.61 -44.46 4.90
CA THR A 5 -17.75 -45.01 5.95
C THR A 5 -16.51 -44.14 6.16
N ARG A 6 -15.86 -43.70 5.07
CA ARG A 6 -14.71 -42.79 5.14
C ARG A 6 -15.09 -41.45 5.80
N CYS A 7 -16.21 -40.85 5.40
CA CYS A 7 -16.69 -39.61 6.00
C CYS A 7 -16.96 -39.76 7.52
N ILE A 8 -17.51 -40.89 7.96
CA ILE A 8 -17.73 -41.17 9.40
C ILE A 8 -16.40 -41.30 10.15
N ILE A 9 -15.37 -41.90 9.54
CA ILE A 9 -14.02 -42.00 10.13
C ILE A 9 -13.42 -40.60 10.31
N GLU A 10 -13.52 -39.74 9.30
CA GLU A 10 -13.01 -38.36 9.35
C GLU A 10 -13.62 -37.56 10.52
N PHE A 11 -14.91 -37.75 10.84
CA PHE A 11 -15.51 -37.14 12.03
C PHE A 11 -14.90 -37.60 13.36
N LYS A 12 -14.44 -38.85 13.45
CA LYS A 12 -13.78 -39.38 14.65
C LYS A 12 -12.33 -38.89 14.78
N GLU A 13 -11.70 -38.54 13.67
CA GLU A 13 -10.34 -38.02 13.61
C GLU A 13 -10.27 -36.50 13.89
N LEU A 14 -11.42 -35.83 14.04
CA LEU A 14 -11.45 -34.41 14.41
C LEU A 14 -10.77 -34.17 15.76
N PRO A 15 -9.92 -33.13 15.88
CA PRO A 15 -9.13 -32.89 17.07
C PRO A 15 -10.00 -32.42 18.25
N PRO A 16 -10.14 -33.21 19.33
CA PRO A 16 -11.11 -32.96 20.40
C PRO A 16 -10.78 -31.71 21.24
N MET A 17 -9.54 -31.23 21.19
CA MET A 17 -9.14 -29.98 21.86
C MET A 17 -9.81 -28.74 21.22
N TYR A 18 -10.20 -28.81 19.94
CA TYR A 18 -10.73 -27.67 19.20
C TYR A 18 -12.24 -27.74 18.98
N ILE A 19 -12.87 -28.92 19.05
CA ILE A 19 -14.30 -29.10 18.81
C ILE A 19 -14.94 -29.97 19.89
N SER A 20 -16.07 -29.51 20.45
CA SER A 20 -16.89 -30.26 21.41
C SER A 20 -18.20 -30.71 20.77
N GLN A 21 -18.89 -31.66 21.42
CA GLN A 21 -20.19 -32.17 20.96
C GLN A 21 -21.29 -31.11 20.95
N ASP A 22 -21.08 -29.96 21.60
CA ASP A 22 -22.03 -28.84 21.64
C ASP A 22 -22.04 -28.01 20.35
N VAL A 23 -21.04 -28.20 19.49
CA VAL A 23 -20.98 -27.49 18.20
C VAL A 23 -22.11 -28.00 17.30
N PRO A 24 -23.03 -27.13 16.81
CA PRO A 24 -24.24 -27.55 16.11
C PRO A 24 -23.98 -28.47 14.91
N ALA A 25 -22.90 -28.23 14.17
CA ALA A 25 -22.51 -29.05 13.03
C ALA A 25 -22.13 -30.48 13.43
N LEU A 26 -21.33 -30.63 14.50
CA LEU A 26 -20.92 -31.94 15.01
C LEU A 26 -22.10 -32.65 15.68
N ALA A 27 -22.91 -31.94 16.48
CA ALA A 27 -24.12 -32.48 17.09
C ALA A 27 -25.07 -33.06 16.03
N THR A 28 -25.31 -32.31 14.95
CA THR A 28 -26.14 -32.75 13.82
C THR A 28 -25.53 -33.96 13.12
N ALA A 29 -24.21 -33.99 12.91
CA ALA A 29 -23.55 -35.15 12.33
C ALA A 29 -23.72 -36.40 13.22
N LEU A 30 -23.53 -36.27 14.53
CA LEU A 30 -23.64 -37.36 15.51
C LEU A 30 -25.04 -37.98 15.56
N THR A 31 -26.11 -37.21 15.34
CA THR A 31 -27.48 -37.76 15.26
C THR A 31 -27.74 -38.51 13.96
N HIS A 32 -27.08 -38.14 12.86
CA HIS A 32 -27.24 -38.78 11.56
C HIS A 32 -26.30 -39.98 11.32
N ILE A 33 -25.18 -40.10 12.05
CA ILE A 33 -24.24 -41.23 11.92
C ILE A 33 -24.90 -42.59 12.18
N PRO A 34 -25.69 -42.81 13.25
CA PRO A 34 -26.36 -44.10 13.46
C PRO A 34 -27.29 -44.47 12.30
N THR A 35 -28.02 -43.48 11.78
CA THR A 35 -28.89 -43.64 10.60
C THR A 35 -28.08 -43.99 9.36
N ALA A 36 -26.93 -43.35 9.14
CA ALA A 36 -25.99 -43.65 8.06
C ALA A 36 -25.47 -45.09 8.13
N VAL A 37 -25.10 -45.55 9.33
CA VAL A 37 -24.63 -46.92 9.59
C VAL A 37 -25.74 -47.93 9.30
N TYR A 38 -26.96 -47.69 9.80
CA TYR A 38 -28.12 -48.54 9.54
C TYR A 38 -28.38 -48.71 8.04
N TRP A 39 -28.49 -47.60 7.30
CA TRP A 39 -28.75 -47.66 5.85
C TRP A 39 -27.60 -48.30 5.09
N THR A 40 -26.35 -48.09 5.52
CA THR A 40 -25.18 -48.76 4.91
C THR A 40 -25.24 -50.27 5.09
N ILE A 41 -25.49 -50.76 6.31
CA ILE A 41 -25.62 -52.20 6.59
C ILE A 41 -26.79 -52.80 5.80
N ARG A 42 -27.95 -52.13 5.81
CA ARG A 42 -29.13 -52.57 5.05
C ARG A 42 -28.84 -52.67 3.55
N SER A 43 -28.11 -51.71 2.99
CA SER A 43 -27.69 -51.77 1.59
C SER A 43 -26.69 -52.89 1.30
N VAL A 44 -25.74 -53.15 2.20
CA VAL A 44 -24.82 -54.30 2.06
C VAL A 44 -25.60 -55.60 2.03
N VAL A 45 -26.54 -55.78 2.96
CA VAL A 45 -27.39 -56.98 3.04
C VAL A 45 -28.24 -57.11 1.78
N ALA A 46 -28.91 -56.04 1.33
CA ALA A 46 -29.71 -56.06 0.12
C ALA A 46 -28.89 -56.43 -1.13
N CYS A 47 -27.70 -55.85 -1.29
CA CYS A 47 -26.78 -56.22 -2.38
C CYS A 47 -26.34 -57.67 -2.29
N ALA A 48 -25.99 -58.17 -1.09
CA ALA A 48 -25.55 -59.55 -0.90
C ALA A 48 -26.67 -60.56 -1.23
N THR A 49 -27.91 -60.26 -0.82
CA THR A 49 -29.09 -61.07 -1.18
C THR A 49 -29.25 -61.12 -2.69
N GLN A 50 -29.20 -59.97 -3.39
CA GLN A 50 -29.34 -59.96 -4.86
C GLN A 50 -28.21 -60.70 -5.58
N ILE A 51 -26.95 -60.53 -5.16
CA ILE A 51 -25.81 -61.26 -5.73
C ILE A 51 -26.00 -62.77 -5.53
N THR A 52 -26.50 -63.19 -4.36
CA THR A 52 -26.79 -64.59 -4.07
C THR A 52 -27.90 -65.11 -4.97
N THR A 53 -29.00 -64.35 -5.13
CA THR A 53 -30.09 -64.69 -6.05
C THR A 53 -29.61 -64.83 -7.50
N PHE A 54 -28.75 -63.92 -7.98
CA PHE A 54 -28.17 -63.98 -9.32
C PHE A 54 -27.21 -65.16 -9.54
N THR A 55 -26.54 -65.63 -8.48
CA THR A 55 -25.57 -66.73 -8.56
C THR A 55 -26.20 -68.11 -8.35
N SER A 56 -27.40 -68.20 -7.74
CA SER A 56 -28.03 -69.47 -7.39
C SER A 56 -29.04 -70.04 -8.39
N MET A 57 -29.70 -69.26 -9.27
CA MET A 57 -30.79 -69.79 -10.12
C MET A 57 -30.93 -69.13 -11.51
N GLY A 58 -31.31 -69.96 -12.50
CA GLY A 58 -31.43 -69.62 -13.93
C GLY A 58 -32.72 -68.90 -14.36
N HIS A 59 -32.62 -68.33 -15.58
CA HIS A 59 -33.49 -67.52 -16.44
C HIS A 59 -35.03 -67.36 -16.30
N GLU A 60 -35.72 -67.69 -15.19
CA GLU A 60 -37.20 -67.58 -15.14
C GLU A 60 -37.83 -66.42 -14.35
N TYR A 61 -37.07 -65.42 -13.87
CA TYR A 61 -37.66 -64.32 -13.08
C TYR A 61 -37.11 -62.93 -13.44
N TRP A 62 -37.22 -62.55 -14.71
CA TRP A 62 -36.87 -61.18 -15.13
C TRP A 62 -37.84 -60.10 -14.61
N ILE A 63 -39.03 -60.49 -14.14
CA ILE A 63 -40.07 -59.56 -13.65
C ILE A 63 -39.86 -59.17 -12.16
N SER A 64 -39.17 -59.98 -11.34
CA SER A 64 -38.79 -59.59 -9.97
C SER A 64 -37.55 -58.68 -9.91
N ALA A 65 -36.71 -58.71 -10.95
CA ALA A 65 -35.51 -57.89 -11.05
C ALA A 65 -35.79 -56.37 -11.11
N THR A 66 -36.96 -55.94 -11.58
CA THR A 66 -37.33 -54.51 -11.67
C THR A 66 -37.71 -53.91 -10.32
N ASN A 67 -38.45 -54.65 -9.47
CA ASN A 67 -38.78 -54.23 -8.10
C ASN A 67 -37.51 -54.19 -7.22
N GLU A 68 -36.64 -55.19 -7.35
CA GLU A 68 -35.38 -55.28 -6.62
C GLU A 68 -34.35 -54.21 -7.05
N ALA A 69 -34.33 -53.84 -8.33
CA ALA A 69 -33.51 -52.72 -8.83
C ALA A 69 -34.02 -51.36 -8.31
N TRP A 70 -35.34 -51.19 -8.17
CA TRP A 70 -35.94 -49.96 -7.62
C TRP A 70 -35.60 -49.80 -6.13
N GLU A 71 -35.58 -50.89 -5.36
CA GLU A 71 -35.12 -50.88 -3.96
C GLU A 71 -33.65 -50.46 -3.83
N LEU A 72 -32.75 -50.97 -4.69
CA LEU A 72 -31.35 -50.54 -4.66
C LEU A 72 -31.18 -49.07 -5.04
N SER A 73 -31.95 -48.58 -6.03
CA SER A 73 -31.92 -47.18 -6.44
C SER A 73 -32.38 -46.26 -5.31
N THR A 74 -33.47 -46.61 -4.61
CA THR A 74 -33.96 -45.82 -3.46
C THR A 74 -32.99 -45.84 -2.28
N LEU A 75 -32.35 -46.99 -2.01
CA LEU A 75 -31.28 -47.11 -1.01
C LEU A 75 -30.06 -46.26 -1.38
N ALA A 76 -29.63 -46.28 -2.65
CA ALA A 76 -28.53 -45.47 -3.15
C ALA A 76 -28.82 -43.97 -2.99
N HIS A 77 -30.02 -43.52 -3.34
CA HIS A 77 -30.44 -42.13 -3.17
C HIS A 77 -30.45 -41.72 -1.69
N LYS A 78 -30.96 -42.57 -0.79
CA LYS A 78 -30.95 -42.31 0.66
C LYS A 78 -29.53 -42.20 1.20
N ILE A 79 -28.63 -43.12 0.85
CA ILE A 79 -27.23 -43.09 1.27
C ILE A 79 -26.53 -41.84 0.74
N ASN A 80 -26.75 -41.46 -0.52
CA ASN A 80 -26.11 -40.28 -1.09
C ASN A 80 -26.61 -39.00 -0.42
N SER A 81 -27.91 -38.89 -0.14
CA SER A 81 -28.46 -37.74 0.58
C SER A 81 -27.87 -37.59 1.99
N ILE A 82 -27.70 -38.69 2.73
CA ILE A 82 -27.06 -38.67 4.05
C ILE A 82 -25.56 -38.35 3.93
N LEU A 83 -24.88 -38.90 2.91
CA LEU A 83 -23.47 -38.60 2.65
C LEU A 83 -23.24 -37.12 2.36
N ASP A 84 -24.08 -36.50 1.53
CA ASP A 84 -23.97 -35.07 1.20
C ASP A 84 -24.20 -34.20 2.43
N LEU A 85 -25.18 -34.57 3.27
CA LEU A 85 -25.39 -33.91 4.56
C LEU A 85 -24.16 -34.04 5.47
N LEU A 86 -23.63 -35.25 5.65
CA LEU A 86 -22.46 -35.49 6.50
C LEU A 86 -21.23 -34.75 5.99
N LYS A 87 -20.97 -34.76 4.68
CA LYS A 87 -19.89 -33.96 4.07
C LYS A 87 -20.04 -32.48 4.35
N LYS A 88 -21.26 -31.92 4.20
CA LYS A 88 -21.53 -30.52 4.51
C LYS A 88 -21.25 -30.20 5.98
N GLN A 89 -21.70 -31.06 6.91
CA GLN A 89 -21.43 -30.87 8.33
C GLN A 89 -19.94 -31.00 8.66
N LEU A 90 -19.22 -31.89 7.97
CA LEU A 90 -17.78 -32.07 8.15
C LEU A 90 -17.01 -30.82 7.71
N THR A 91 -17.38 -30.23 6.58
CA THR A 91 -16.81 -28.95 6.12
C THR A 91 -17.05 -27.84 7.14
N LEU A 92 -18.25 -27.75 7.72
CA LEU A 92 -18.55 -26.78 8.78
C LEU A 92 -17.74 -27.02 10.06
N CYS A 93 -17.49 -28.29 10.43
CA CYS A 93 -16.66 -28.63 11.58
C CYS A 93 -15.20 -28.22 11.35
N HIS A 94 -14.63 -28.51 10.17
CA HIS A 94 -13.29 -28.07 9.81
C HIS A 94 -13.17 -26.54 9.80
N GLN A 95 -14.15 -25.83 9.24
CA GLN A 95 -14.20 -24.38 9.26
C GLN A 95 -14.20 -23.82 10.70
N TYR A 96 -15.04 -24.39 11.57
CA TYR A 96 -15.09 -23.99 12.99
C TYR A 96 -13.75 -24.19 13.70
N ILE A 97 -13.09 -25.33 13.48
CA ILE A 97 -11.77 -25.64 14.07
C ILE A 97 -10.71 -24.65 13.58
N ASP A 98 -10.69 -24.37 12.28
CA ASP A 98 -9.76 -23.43 11.67
C ASP A 98 -9.96 -22.01 12.21
N ASP A 99 -11.22 -21.56 12.34
CA ASP A 99 -11.56 -20.26 12.90
C ASP A 99 -11.12 -20.13 14.36
N LYS A 100 -11.35 -21.18 15.17
CA LYS A 100 -10.91 -21.22 16.58
C LYS A 100 -9.38 -21.20 16.71
N ARG A 101 -8.67 -21.99 15.90
CA ARG A 101 -7.19 -21.98 15.85
C ARG A 101 -6.65 -20.62 15.44
N SER A 102 -7.24 -20.01 14.42
CA SER A 102 -6.87 -18.67 13.94
C SER A 102 -7.08 -17.61 15.04
N ALA A 103 -8.18 -17.69 15.80
CA ALA A 103 -8.44 -16.79 16.92
C ALA A 103 -7.42 -16.94 18.06
N GLU A 104 -7.06 -18.18 18.44
CA GLU A 104 -6.04 -18.45 19.45
C GLU A 104 -4.65 -17.97 19.00
N ALA A 105 -4.28 -18.21 17.73
CA ALA A 105 -3.03 -17.72 17.15
C ALA A 105 -2.99 -16.19 17.12
N PHE A 106 -4.09 -15.53 16.75
CA PHE A 106 -4.22 -14.07 16.78
C PHE A 106 -4.05 -13.50 18.19
N GLN A 107 -4.69 -14.12 19.20
CA GLN A 107 -4.52 -13.70 20.59
C GLN A 107 -3.08 -13.91 21.09
N THR A 108 -2.44 -15.00 20.66
CA THR A 108 -1.04 -15.27 20.96
C THR A 108 -0.13 -14.18 20.37
N LEU A 109 -0.38 -13.75 19.12
CA LEU A 109 0.35 -12.64 18.50
C LEU A 109 0.18 -11.33 19.29
N LEU A 110 -1.03 -10.99 19.72
CA LEU A 110 -1.27 -9.80 20.55
C LEU A 110 -0.45 -9.84 21.84
N ASN A 111 -0.48 -10.97 22.55
CA ASN A 111 0.28 -11.14 23.80
C ASN A 111 1.79 -11.09 23.57
N LEU A 112 2.28 -11.63 22.44
CA LEU A 112 3.68 -11.56 22.06
C LEU A 112 4.14 -10.12 21.87
N PHE A 113 3.39 -9.27 21.17
CA PHE A 113 3.78 -7.87 20.97
C PHE A 113 3.64 -6.99 22.22
N GLN A 114 2.89 -7.43 23.23
CA GLN A 114 2.80 -6.75 24.52
C GLN A 114 3.92 -7.13 25.49
N SER A 115 4.56 -8.28 25.28
CA SER A 115 5.62 -8.78 26.17
C SER A 115 7.01 -8.26 25.77
N ILE A 116 7.88 -8.15 26.77
CA ILE A 116 9.28 -7.76 26.58
C ILE A 116 10.09 -9.02 26.25
N HIS A 117 10.91 -8.95 25.19
CA HIS A 117 11.76 -10.06 24.76
C HIS A 117 13.25 -9.72 24.88
N ILE A 118 14.07 -10.76 24.98
CA ILE A 118 15.54 -10.64 24.99
C ILE A 118 16.06 -10.23 23.61
N ASP A 119 15.44 -10.77 22.56
CA ASP A 119 15.70 -10.44 21.17
C ASP A 119 14.42 -10.56 20.33
N ASN A 120 14.50 -10.07 19.10
CA ASN A 120 13.41 -10.04 18.12
C ASN A 120 12.98 -11.42 17.58
N MET A 121 13.57 -12.54 17.99
CA MET A 121 13.36 -13.82 17.32
C MET A 121 11.99 -14.43 17.56
N LYS A 122 11.42 -14.27 18.75
CA LYS A 122 10.06 -14.77 19.03
C LYS A 122 9.02 -14.10 18.15
N ILE A 123 9.15 -12.78 17.97
CA ILE A 123 8.29 -11.98 17.10
C ILE A 123 8.47 -12.38 15.64
N LEU A 124 9.70 -12.38 15.14
CA LEU A 124 9.98 -12.69 13.74
C LEU A 124 9.55 -14.12 13.37
N ARG A 125 9.77 -15.11 14.25
CA ARG A 125 9.30 -16.48 14.02
C ARG A 125 7.77 -16.57 14.01
N ALA A 126 7.09 -15.85 14.89
CA ALA A 126 5.61 -15.83 14.91
C ALA A 126 5.01 -15.19 13.65
N LEU A 127 5.71 -14.23 13.03
CA LEU A 127 5.26 -13.56 11.80
C LEU A 127 5.59 -14.34 10.52
N ILE A 128 6.81 -14.88 10.41
CA ILE A 128 7.40 -15.35 9.15
C ILE A 128 7.56 -16.87 9.09
N SER A 129 7.77 -17.53 10.24
CA SER A 129 8.15 -18.94 10.29
C SER A 129 6.94 -19.83 10.59
N PRO A 130 6.37 -20.54 9.62
CA PRO A 130 5.57 -21.72 9.93
C PRO A 130 6.45 -22.75 10.63
N LYS A 131 5.85 -23.62 11.44
CA LYS A 131 6.56 -24.57 12.33
C LYS A 131 7.50 -25.54 11.60
N ASP A 132 7.38 -25.67 10.28
CA ASP A 132 8.01 -26.73 9.49
C ASP A 132 9.13 -26.27 8.53
N ASP A 133 9.32 -24.95 8.31
CA ASP A 133 10.33 -24.45 7.36
C ASP A 133 11.56 -23.85 8.07
N VAL A 134 12.72 -24.47 7.84
CA VAL A 134 14.01 -24.08 8.44
C VAL A 134 14.62 -22.84 7.78
N LEU A 135 14.28 -22.54 6.51
CA LEU A 135 14.88 -21.45 5.73
C LEU A 135 13.78 -20.59 5.06
N PRO A 136 12.98 -19.84 5.84
CA PRO A 136 11.79 -19.17 5.35
C PRO A 136 12.08 -17.88 4.54
N LEU A 137 13.33 -17.40 4.55
CA LEU A 137 13.71 -16.16 3.88
C LEU A 137 14.53 -16.45 2.62
N LEU A 138 14.37 -15.60 1.61
CA LEU A 138 15.21 -15.49 0.44
C LEU A 138 16.05 -14.20 0.57
N GLU A 139 17.37 -14.31 0.43
CA GLU A 139 18.28 -13.16 0.43
C GLU A 139 18.27 -12.46 -0.94
N GLY A 140 18.03 -11.15 -0.96
CA GLY A 140 17.83 -10.40 -2.20
C GLY A 140 19.03 -10.41 -3.15
N SER A 141 20.26 -10.32 -2.65
CA SER A 141 21.46 -10.25 -3.51
C SER A 141 21.87 -11.61 -4.08
N THR A 142 21.89 -12.66 -3.26
CA THR A 142 22.36 -13.99 -3.67
C THR A 142 21.24 -14.90 -4.17
N LYS A 143 19.98 -14.51 -3.91
CA LYS A 143 18.77 -15.32 -4.13
C LYS A 143 18.86 -16.70 -3.46
N ARG A 144 19.61 -16.80 -2.36
CA ARG A 144 19.71 -18.02 -1.55
C ARG A 144 18.70 -18.01 -0.42
N ARG A 145 18.18 -19.18 -0.10
CA ARG A 145 17.34 -19.36 1.08
C ARG A 145 18.19 -19.34 2.34
N VAL A 146 17.77 -18.57 3.34
CA VAL A 146 18.51 -18.33 4.58
C VAL A 146 17.60 -18.51 5.80
N ASN A 147 18.24 -18.78 6.94
CA ASN A 147 17.54 -18.89 8.21
C ASN A 147 17.18 -17.49 8.75
N ILE A 148 16.08 -17.38 9.48
CA ILE A 148 15.63 -16.12 10.10
C ILE A 148 16.63 -15.54 11.12
N ASP A 149 17.53 -16.36 11.65
CA ASP A 149 18.56 -15.98 12.62
C ASP A 149 19.53 -14.91 12.09
N VAL A 150 19.63 -14.70 10.78
CA VAL A 150 20.40 -13.58 10.17
C VAL A 150 19.88 -12.20 10.58
N LEU A 151 18.64 -12.13 11.08
CA LEU A 151 17.98 -10.91 11.56
C LEU A 151 18.08 -10.72 13.09
N ARG A 152 18.68 -11.68 13.82
CA ARG A 152 18.72 -11.67 15.28
C ARG A 152 19.38 -10.40 15.81
N ARG A 153 18.70 -9.69 16.73
CA ARG A 153 19.17 -8.44 17.36
C ARG A 153 19.52 -7.31 16.38
N LYS A 154 18.96 -7.34 15.17
CA LYS A 154 19.01 -6.21 14.22
C LYS A 154 17.70 -5.40 14.30
N ASN A 155 17.75 -4.13 13.90
CA ASN A 155 16.50 -3.43 13.56
C ASN A 155 15.97 -4.04 12.26
N VAL A 156 14.67 -4.32 12.21
CA VAL A 156 14.05 -4.96 11.04
C VAL A 156 12.89 -4.11 10.56
N LEU A 157 12.99 -3.67 9.31
CA LEU A 157 11.96 -2.97 8.57
C LEU A 157 11.14 -4.00 7.80
N LEU A 158 9.92 -4.27 8.24
CA LEU A 158 8.99 -5.15 7.54
C LEU A 158 8.26 -4.35 6.46
N LEU A 159 8.66 -4.53 5.21
CA LEU A 159 7.94 -4.01 4.05
C LEU A 159 6.75 -4.93 3.80
N ILE A 160 5.55 -4.46 4.11
CA ILE A 160 4.31 -5.24 4.00
C ILE A 160 3.51 -4.70 2.83
N SER A 161 3.27 -5.53 1.83
CA SER A 161 2.49 -5.14 0.65
C SER A 161 1.70 -6.30 0.07
N GLY A 162 0.69 -5.99 -0.73
CA GLY A 162 0.16 -6.93 -1.70
C GLY A 162 1.09 -7.10 -2.90
N LEU A 163 0.61 -7.81 -3.92
CA LEU A 163 1.31 -7.92 -5.21
C LEU A 163 1.15 -6.68 -6.11
N SER A 164 0.35 -5.70 -5.68
CA SER A 164 0.02 -4.48 -6.44
C SER A 164 1.03 -3.34 -6.27
N ILE A 165 2.14 -3.55 -5.56
CA ILE A 165 3.20 -2.54 -5.44
C ILE A 165 3.72 -2.15 -6.84
N SER A 166 3.89 -0.85 -7.08
CA SER A 166 4.30 -0.34 -8.39
C SER A 166 5.81 -0.46 -8.58
N GLN A 167 6.25 -0.52 -9.85
CA GLN A 167 7.68 -0.57 -10.15
C GLN A 167 8.39 0.73 -9.76
N ASP A 168 7.74 1.88 -9.93
CA ASP A 168 8.27 3.19 -9.52
C ASP A 168 8.50 3.23 -8.00
N GLU A 169 7.54 2.72 -7.22
CA GLU A 169 7.65 2.66 -5.76
C GLU A 169 8.81 1.74 -5.32
N LEU A 170 8.95 0.58 -5.96
CA LEU A 170 10.06 -0.33 -5.69
C LEU A 170 11.41 0.26 -6.06
N SER A 171 11.54 0.91 -7.23
CA SER A 171 12.81 1.48 -7.67
C SER A 171 13.29 2.60 -6.74
N ILE A 172 12.38 3.41 -6.21
CA ILE A 172 12.73 4.46 -5.24
C ILE A 172 13.12 3.85 -3.89
N LEU A 173 12.41 2.84 -3.38
CA LEU A 173 12.83 2.14 -2.16
C LEU A 173 14.19 1.49 -2.32
N GLU A 174 14.45 0.87 -3.47
CA GLU A 174 15.74 0.27 -3.81
C GLU A 174 16.84 1.33 -3.82
N GLN A 175 16.60 2.50 -4.43
CA GLN A 175 17.55 3.60 -4.43
C GLN A 175 17.88 4.05 -3.00
N ILE A 176 16.86 4.36 -2.18
CA ILE A 176 17.05 4.80 -0.79
C ILE A 176 17.80 3.72 0.03
N TYR A 177 17.43 2.45 -0.15
CA TYR A 177 18.08 1.33 0.52
C TYR A 177 19.55 1.21 0.10
N ASN A 178 19.87 1.31 -1.18
CA ASN A 178 21.24 1.20 -1.69
C ASN A 178 22.10 2.39 -1.26
N GLU A 179 21.56 3.61 -1.27
CA GLU A 179 22.26 4.82 -0.79
C GLU A 179 22.69 4.68 0.67
N SER A 180 21.82 4.12 1.52
CA SER A 180 22.12 3.81 2.92
C SER A 180 23.27 2.80 3.10
N ARG A 181 23.58 1.99 2.08
CA ARG A 181 24.70 1.04 2.12
C ARG A 181 26.02 1.66 1.64
N VAL A 182 25.96 2.66 0.75
CA VAL A 182 27.14 3.28 0.12
C VAL A 182 27.71 4.43 0.93
N GLN A 183 26.87 5.24 1.60
CA GLN A 183 27.28 6.42 2.38
C GLN A 183 27.86 6.08 3.77
N GLY A 184 28.09 4.78 4.04
CA GLY A 184 28.36 4.23 5.35
C GLY A 184 29.64 4.73 6.04
N ASN A 185 29.50 5.82 6.81
CA ASN A 185 30.01 5.81 8.17
C ASN A 185 29.30 4.67 8.94
N ARG A 186 30.02 4.00 9.85
CA ARG A 186 29.70 2.70 10.50
C ARG A 186 28.28 2.53 11.14
N MET A 187 27.38 3.51 11.10
CA MET A 187 26.03 3.46 11.66
C MET A 187 24.93 3.02 10.66
N GLU A 188 25.13 3.05 9.34
CA GLU A 188 24.04 2.77 8.38
C GLU A 188 23.82 1.27 8.06
N SER A 189 24.64 0.39 8.64
CA SER A 189 24.39 -1.07 8.68
C SER A 189 23.40 -1.50 9.78
N GLN A 190 22.56 -0.57 10.27
CA GLN A 190 21.78 -0.78 11.50
C GLN A 190 20.37 -1.37 11.30
N TYR A 191 19.89 -1.50 10.06
CA TYR A 191 18.64 -2.21 9.79
C TYR A 191 18.70 -3.15 8.58
N GLU A 192 17.80 -4.12 8.58
CA GLU A 192 17.51 -4.99 7.43
C GLU A 192 16.07 -4.78 7.01
N VAL A 193 15.81 -4.82 5.70
CA VAL A 193 14.44 -4.82 5.16
C VAL A 193 14.02 -6.26 4.89
N VAL A 194 12.79 -6.61 5.23
CA VAL A 194 12.17 -7.90 4.94
C VAL A 194 10.82 -7.67 4.29
N TRP A 195 10.66 -8.14 3.05
CA TRP A 195 9.38 -8.10 2.36
C TRP A 195 8.46 -9.23 2.83
N ILE A 196 7.28 -8.85 3.34
CA ILE A 196 6.19 -9.75 3.73
C ILE A 196 5.03 -9.58 2.74
N PRO A 197 4.84 -10.54 1.81
CA PRO A 197 3.73 -10.50 0.85
C PRO A 197 2.41 -10.87 1.54
N VAL A 198 1.47 -9.94 1.60
CA VAL A 198 0.12 -10.17 2.14
C VAL A 198 -0.85 -10.46 1.00
N VAL A 199 -1.25 -11.73 0.89
CA VAL A 199 -2.15 -12.21 -0.15
C VAL A 199 -3.47 -12.70 0.45
N ASP A 200 -4.59 -12.43 -0.22
CA ASP A 200 -5.89 -12.90 0.24
C ASP A 200 -6.02 -14.41 -0.02
N ARG A 201 -6.13 -15.19 1.05
CA ARG A 201 -6.27 -16.65 0.98
C ARG A 201 -7.67 -17.13 0.57
N SER A 202 -8.65 -16.24 0.48
CA SER A 202 -9.98 -16.57 -0.05
C SER A 202 -10.00 -16.65 -1.58
N VAL A 203 -9.02 -16.02 -2.24
CA VAL A 203 -8.88 -16.02 -3.69
C VAL A 203 -7.98 -17.18 -4.12
N ALA A 204 -8.38 -17.88 -5.18
CA ALA A 204 -7.57 -18.94 -5.75
C ALA A 204 -6.22 -18.41 -6.25
N TRP A 205 -5.13 -19.05 -5.86
CA TRP A 205 -3.79 -18.71 -6.33
C TRP A 205 -3.64 -19.09 -7.80
N THR A 206 -3.30 -18.13 -8.66
CA THR A 206 -3.17 -18.34 -10.11
C THR A 206 -1.72 -18.21 -10.57
N ASP A 207 -1.40 -18.79 -11.72
CA ASP A 207 -0.06 -18.69 -12.33
C ASP A 207 0.35 -17.23 -12.58
N ALA A 208 -0.61 -16.36 -12.92
CA ALA A 208 -0.36 -14.93 -13.09
C ALA A 208 0.08 -14.25 -11.78
N MET A 209 -0.54 -14.64 -10.64
CA MET A 209 -0.13 -14.16 -9.31
C MET A 209 1.25 -14.69 -8.93
N GLN A 210 1.54 -15.95 -9.23
CA GLN A 210 2.85 -16.56 -9.00
C GLN A 210 3.95 -15.83 -9.78
N ASN A 211 3.78 -15.65 -11.09
CA ASN A 211 4.73 -14.92 -11.93
C ASN A 211 4.95 -13.48 -11.44
N ARG A 212 3.89 -12.80 -11.02
CA ARG A 212 3.98 -11.44 -10.47
C ARG A 212 4.74 -11.42 -9.14
N PHE A 213 4.48 -12.37 -8.25
CA PHE A 213 5.23 -12.52 -7.00
C PHE A 213 6.73 -12.74 -7.26
N GLU A 214 7.08 -13.66 -8.14
CA GLU A 214 8.47 -13.98 -8.48
C GLU A 214 9.19 -12.79 -9.13
N THR A 215 8.50 -12.05 -10.01
CA THR A 215 9.04 -10.84 -10.63
C THR A 215 9.39 -9.77 -9.58
N LEU A 216 8.47 -9.52 -8.64
CA LEU A 216 8.71 -8.57 -7.55
C LEU A 216 9.83 -9.03 -6.61
N GLN A 217 9.84 -10.32 -6.25
CA GLN A 217 10.88 -10.89 -5.40
C GLN A 217 12.28 -10.84 -6.06
N ALA A 218 12.33 -11.01 -7.38
CA ALA A 218 13.57 -10.99 -8.14
C ALA A 218 14.22 -9.60 -8.16
N THR A 219 13.44 -8.52 -8.22
CA THR A 219 13.96 -7.15 -8.24
C THR A 219 14.39 -6.63 -6.88
N MET A 220 13.86 -7.18 -5.78
CA MET A 220 14.18 -6.69 -4.44
C MET A 220 15.62 -7.02 -4.00
N PRO A 221 16.39 -6.02 -3.51
CA PRO A 221 17.77 -6.22 -3.03
C PRO A 221 17.85 -6.71 -1.58
N TRP A 222 16.74 -6.65 -0.83
CA TRP A 222 16.62 -7.01 0.58
C TRP A 222 16.03 -8.42 0.78
N TYR A 223 15.82 -8.84 2.04
CA TYR A 223 15.25 -10.15 2.35
C TYR A 223 13.77 -10.22 1.97
N SER A 224 13.29 -11.40 1.59
CA SER A 224 11.89 -11.65 1.27
C SER A 224 11.43 -12.96 1.88
N VAL A 225 10.18 -13.06 2.30
CA VAL A 225 9.56 -14.34 2.62
C VAL A 225 9.50 -15.19 1.37
N TYR A 226 10.01 -16.43 1.44
CA TYR A 226 10.20 -17.28 0.26
C TYR A 226 8.87 -17.61 -0.45
N THR A 227 7.81 -17.89 0.30
CA THR A 227 6.48 -18.17 -0.29
C THR A 227 5.36 -17.50 0.50
N PRO A 228 4.38 -16.83 -0.15
CA PRO A 228 3.28 -16.16 0.56
C PRO A 228 2.42 -17.09 1.43
N THR A 229 2.35 -18.38 1.09
CA THR A 229 1.62 -19.40 1.86
C THR A 229 2.25 -19.71 3.22
N GLN A 230 3.47 -19.23 3.50
CA GLN A 230 4.11 -19.35 4.81
C GLN A 230 3.49 -18.40 5.84
N ILE A 231 2.87 -17.30 5.41
CA ILE A 231 2.29 -16.29 6.32
C ILE A 231 0.91 -16.71 6.78
N ASP A 232 0.78 -17.10 8.05
CA ASP A 232 -0.47 -17.62 8.62
C ASP A 232 -1.66 -16.64 8.50
N LYS A 233 -2.89 -17.18 8.42
CA LYS A 233 -4.13 -16.37 8.35
C LYS A 233 -4.25 -15.41 9.54
N ALA A 234 -3.86 -15.83 10.74
CA ALA A 234 -3.87 -15.00 11.94
C ALA A 234 -2.87 -13.84 11.84
N VAL A 235 -1.70 -14.06 11.21
CA VAL A 235 -0.72 -12.99 10.95
C VAL A 235 -1.28 -11.99 9.95
N ILE A 236 -1.89 -12.44 8.85
CA ILE A 236 -2.55 -11.55 7.87
C ILE A 236 -3.64 -10.72 8.56
N ARG A 237 -4.45 -11.35 9.41
CA ARG A 237 -5.49 -10.67 10.19
C ARG A 237 -4.88 -9.64 11.14
N PHE A 238 -3.80 -9.98 11.85
CA PHE A 238 -3.07 -9.07 12.73
C PHE A 238 -2.54 -7.84 11.97
N ILE A 239 -1.90 -8.05 10.82
CA ILE A 239 -1.40 -6.98 9.95
C ILE A 239 -2.54 -6.04 9.52
N LYS A 240 -3.70 -6.59 9.15
CA LYS A 240 -4.87 -5.80 8.72
C LYS A 240 -5.55 -5.05 9.88
N GLU A 241 -5.75 -5.69 11.02
CA GLU A 241 -6.51 -5.13 12.15
C GLU A 241 -5.65 -4.23 13.05
N VAL A 242 -4.42 -4.64 13.36
CA VAL A 242 -3.54 -3.97 14.34
C VAL A 242 -2.62 -2.96 13.66
N TRP A 243 -2.02 -3.31 12.52
CA TRP A 243 -1.17 -2.39 11.74
C TRP A 243 -1.94 -1.64 10.63
N HIS A 244 -3.26 -1.83 10.58
CA HIS A 244 -4.17 -1.10 9.68
C HIS A 244 -3.79 -1.18 8.19
N PHE A 245 -3.22 -2.30 7.76
CA PHE A 245 -2.91 -2.53 6.34
C PHE A 245 -4.19 -2.62 5.49
N ARG A 246 -4.26 -1.79 4.43
CA ARG A 246 -5.40 -1.68 3.50
C ARG A 246 -4.94 -1.69 2.03
N ASN A 247 -4.03 -2.60 1.69
CA ASN A 247 -3.45 -2.82 0.34
C ASN A 247 -2.30 -1.91 -0.08
N LYS A 248 -2.23 -0.66 0.40
CA LYS A 248 -1.03 0.17 0.19
C LYS A 248 0.15 -0.34 1.02
N PRO A 249 1.38 -0.33 0.47
CA PRO A 249 2.55 -0.76 1.22
C PRO A 249 2.70 0.03 2.53
N ILE A 250 3.02 -0.69 3.60
CA ILE A 250 3.39 -0.11 4.89
C ILE A 250 4.77 -0.63 5.29
N LEU A 251 5.48 0.15 6.10
CA LEU A 251 6.82 -0.18 6.56
C LEU A 251 6.83 -0.25 8.09
N VAL A 252 6.69 -1.43 8.67
CA VAL A 252 6.68 -1.60 10.13
C VAL A 252 8.10 -1.74 10.64
N VAL A 253 8.47 -0.99 11.68
CA VAL A 253 9.83 -0.98 12.22
C VAL A 253 9.88 -1.72 13.54
N LEU A 254 10.70 -2.77 13.58
CA LEU A 254 11.02 -3.54 14.79
C LEU A 254 12.42 -3.19 15.28
N ASP A 255 12.55 -2.97 16.58
CA ASP A 255 13.86 -2.84 17.23
C ASP A 255 14.55 -4.21 17.43
N PRO A 256 15.80 -4.27 17.95
CA PRO A 256 16.51 -5.53 18.21
C PRO A 256 15.80 -6.50 19.17
N GLN A 257 14.86 -6.02 19.99
CA GLN A 257 14.04 -6.81 20.91
C GLN A 257 12.70 -7.22 20.30
N GLY A 258 12.38 -6.77 19.09
CA GLY A 258 11.13 -7.07 18.39
C GLY A 258 9.97 -6.14 18.77
N LYS A 259 10.24 -5.04 19.49
CA LYS A 259 9.24 -4.03 19.79
C LYS A 259 8.97 -3.20 18.54
N VAL A 260 7.69 -2.92 18.27
CA VAL A 260 7.29 -2.00 17.21
C VAL A 260 7.61 -0.57 17.63
N VAL A 261 8.56 0.07 16.95
CA VAL A 261 8.92 1.48 17.20
C VAL A 261 8.18 2.44 16.27
N SER A 262 7.77 1.95 15.10
CA SER A 262 6.82 2.64 14.22
C SER A 262 5.94 1.63 13.49
N PRO A 263 4.61 1.76 13.58
CA PRO A 263 3.69 0.89 12.86
C PRO A 263 3.65 1.20 11.36
N ASN A 264 4.09 2.38 10.94
CA ASN A 264 4.25 2.71 9.52
C ASN A 264 5.27 3.85 9.33
N ALA A 265 6.52 3.48 9.07
CA ALA A 265 7.62 4.38 8.78
C ALA A 265 7.75 4.75 7.30
N ILE A 266 6.81 4.33 6.43
CA ILE A 266 6.97 4.53 4.99
C ILE A 266 7.00 6.02 4.64
N HIS A 267 6.23 6.85 5.36
CA HIS A 267 6.26 8.30 5.20
C HIS A 267 7.62 8.90 5.59
N MET A 268 8.19 8.48 6.72
CA MET A 268 9.55 8.88 7.10
C MET A 268 10.58 8.45 6.05
N MET A 269 10.45 7.23 5.50
CA MET A 269 11.33 6.74 4.45
C MET A 269 11.27 7.64 3.20
N TRP A 270 10.07 8.05 2.77
CA TRP A 270 9.93 8.95 1.62
C TRP A 270 10.47 10.34 1.86
N ILE A 271 10.27 10.91 3.05
CA ILE A 271 10.65 12.29 3.34
C ILE A 271 12.17 12.40 3.57
N TRP A 272 12.74 11.46 4.33
CA TRP A 272 14.05 11.58 4.96
C TRP A 272 15.03 10.45 4.58
N GLY A 273 14.57 9.41 3.91
CA GLY A 273 15.39 8.23 3.59
C GLY A 273 16.02 7.59 4.82
N SER A 274 17.32 7.31 4.73
CA SER A 274 18.11 6.71 5.82
C SER A 274 18.26 7.62 7.04
N THR A 275 18.20 8.95 6.87
CA THR A 275 18.38 9.91 7.96
C THR A 275 17.26 9.86 9.00
N ALA A 276 16.12 9.25 8.65
CA ALA A 276 15.02 8.98 9.56
C ALA A 276 15.29 7.86 10.56
N PHE A 277 16.34 7.04 10.38
CA PHE A 277 16.71 6.02 11.36
C PHE A 277 16.88 6.64 12.76
N PRO A 278 16.35 6.02 13.85
CA PRO A 278 15.74 4.68 13.95
C PRO A 278 14.24 4.61 13.64
N PHE A 279 13.70 5.56 12.89
CA PHE A 279 12.29 5.64 12.46
C PHE A 279 11.31 5.64 13.63
N THR A 280 11.69 6.25 14.76
CA THR A 280 10.83 6.48 15.93
C THR A 280 10.08 7.80 15.80
N SER A 281 8.91 7.94 16.41
CA SER A 281 8.18 9.21 16.44
C SER A 281 9.01 10.37 17.03
N LEU A 282 9.84 10.12 18.05
CA LEU A 282 10.75 11.14 18.60
C LEU A 282 11.78 11.64 17.58
N ARG A 283 12.26 10.75 16.70
CA ARG A 283 13.19 11.08 15.61
C ARG A 283 12.46 11.89 14.52
N GLU A 284 11.24 11.50 14.19
CA GLU A 284 10.38 12.23 13.25
C GLU A 284 10.11 13.67 13.73
N GLU A 285 9.75 13.84 15.00
CA GLU A 285 9.57 15.16 15.64
C GLU A 285 10.85 16.01 15.61
N ALA A 286 12.00 15.40 15.86
CA ALA A 286 13.29 16.09 15.82
C ALA A 286 13.62 16.59 14.40
N LEU A 287 13.44 15.74 13.39
CA LEU A 287 13.66 16.11 11.99
C LEU A 287 12.75 17.27 11.56
N TRP A 288 11.47 17.21 11.91
CA TRP A 288 10.55 18.31 11.63
C TRP A 288 10.88 19.62 12.34
N ARG A 289 11.50 19.56 13.52
CA ARG A 289 11.91 20.75 14.27
C ARG A 289 13.11 21.45 13.65
N GLU A 290 14.00 20.68 13.02
CA GLU A 290 15.18 21.18 12.33
C GLU A 290 14.86 21.66 10.90
N GLU A 291 13.73 21.22 10.34
CA GLU A 291 13.34 21.55 8.97
C GLU A 291 12.53 22.85 8.84
N SER A 292 12.60 23.44 7.65
CA SER A 292 11.85 24.64 7.25
C SER A 292 11.33 24.50 5.81
N TRP A 293 10.38 25.35 5.42
CA TRP A 293 9.86 25.35 4.05
C TRP A 293 10.90 25.91 3.07
N LYS A 294 11.75 25.03 2.55
CA LYS A 294 12.85 25.32 1.63
C LYS A 294 12.71 24.54 0.34
N LEU A 295 13.40 24.98 -0.72
CA LEU A 295 13.37 24.27 -1.99
C LEU A 295 13.98 22.88 -1.87
N GLU A 296 15.04 22.71 -1.08
CA GLU A 296 15.71 21.43 -0.84
C GLU A 296 14.73 20.37 -0.29
N LEU A 297 13.83 20.75 0.62
CA LEU A 297 12.81 19.84 1.14
C LEU A 297 11.96 19.22 0.02
N LEU A 298 11.77 19.93 -1.10
CA LEU A 298 10.97 19.49 -2.23
C LEU A 298 11.73 18.63 -3.24
N VAL A 299 13.04 18.86 -3.41
CA VAL A 299 13.83 18.28 -4.52
C VAL A 299 15.01 17.42 -4.08
N ASP A 300 15.33 17.38 -2.79
CA ASP A 300 16.42 16.57 -2.27
C ASP A 300 16.18 15.08 -2.54
N GLY A 301 17.22 14.35 -2.95
CA GLY A 301 17.12 12.97 -3.43
C GLY A 301 16.42 12.76 -4.79
N ILE A 302 15.95 13.84 -5.44
CA ILE A 302 15.25 13.76 -6.74
C ILE A 302 16.14 14.23 -7.88
N ASP A 303 16.65 15.47 -7.82
CA ASP A 303 17.39 16.06 -8.93
C ASP A 303 18.61 16.87 -8.46
N PRO A 304 19.84 16.35 -8.65
CA PRO A 304 21.06 17.03 -8.22
C PRO A 304 21.32 18.33 -9.01
N THR A 305 20.75 18.48 -10.20
CA THR A 305 20.89 19.70 -11.01
C THR A 305 20.27 20.89 -10.29
N ILE A 306 19.08 20.68 -9.72
CA ILE A 306 18.37 21.72 -8.96
C ILE A 306 19.14 22.07 -7.70
N LEU A 307 19.70 21.08 -7.00
CA LEU A 307 20.55 21.32 -5.82
C LEU A 307 21.78 22.17 -6.14
N ASN A 308 22.36 22.03 -7.34
CA ASN A 308 23.46 22.89 -7.79
C ASN A 308 22.98 24.33 -8.04
N TRP A 309 21.85 24.52 -8.70
CA TRP A 309 21.27 25.86 -8.90
C TRP A 309 20.90 26.56 -7.60
N ILE A 310 20.45 25.79 -6.60
CA ILE A 310 20.20 26.30 -5.25
C ILE A 310 21.48 26.87 -4.64
N LYS A 311 22.59 26.12 -4.71
CA LYS A 311 23.91 26.55 -4.20
C LYS A 311 24.43 27.78 -4.95
N GLU A 312 24.14 27.89 -6.24
CA GLU A 312 24.49 29.06 -7.08
C GLU A 312 23.61 30.29 -6.78
N GLY A 313 22.56 30.16 -5.96
CA GLY A 313 21.66 31.26 -5.60
C GLY A 313 20.78 31.75 -6.76
N LYS A 314 20.52 30.88 -7.74
CA LYS A 314 19.69 31.19 -8.92
C LYS A 314 18.21 31.34 -8.55
N TYR A 315 17.45 32.00 -9.42
CA TYR A 315 15.99 31.95 -9.36
C TYR A 315 15.51 30.68 -10.03
N ILE A 316 14.77 29.85 -9.31
CA ILE A 316 14.35 28.53 -9.78
C ILE A 316 12.84 28.44 -9.69
N TYR A 317 12.19 28.21 -10.83
CA TYR A 317 10.75 28.03 -10.93
C TYR A 317 10.43 26.57 -11.21
N LEU A 318 9.93 25.86 -10.20
CA LEU A 318 9.29 24.56 -10.39
C LEU A 318 7.86 24.81 -10.83
N TYR A 319 7.40 24.11 -11.86
CA TYR A 319 6.01 24.24 -12.29
C TYR A 319 5.46 22.93 -12.85
N GLY A 320 4.13 22.84 -12.84
CA GLY A 320 3.42 21.67 -13.32
C GLY A 320 2.02 22.00 -13.81
N GLY A 321 1.35 21.00 -14.37
CA GLY A 321 0.10 21.17 -15.11
C GLY A 321 0.11 20.36 -16.40
N THR A 322 -1.06 20.21 -17.03
CA THR A 322 -1.22 19.50 -18.31
C THR A 322 -1.75 20.39 -19.43
N ASP A 323 -1.95 21.68 -19.15
CA ASP A 323 -2.39 22.67 -20.13
C ASP A 323 -1.16 23.24 -20.84
N MET A 324 -0.93 22.79 -22.08
CA MET A 324 0.20 23.23 -22.88
C MET A 324 0.11 24.70 -23.33
N GLU A 325 -1.09 25.26 -23.47
CA GLU A 325 -1.24 26.70 -23.79
C GLU A 325 -0.80 27.54 -22.59
N TRP A 326 -1.25 27.16 -21.40
CA TRP A 326 -0.81 27.80 -20.16
C TRP A 326 0.70 27.65 -19.97
N ILE A 327 1.26 26.45 -20.18
CA ILE A 327 2.71 26.20 -20.04
C ILE A 327 3.51 27.11 -20.96
N ARG A 328 3.19 27.16 -22.26
CA ARG A 328 3.90 28.02 -23.23
C ARG A 328 3.81 29.48 -22.85
N LYS A 329 2.62 29.94 -22.47
CA LYS A 329 2.38 31.33 -22.06
C LYS A 329 3.17 31.66 -20.80
N PHE A 330 3.17 30.78 -19.80
CA PHE A 330 3.89 30.96 -18.55
C PHE A 330 5.40 31.02 -18.77
N THR A 331 6.00 30.03 -19.45
CA THR A 331 7.45 29.97 -19.67
C THR A 331 7.97 31.16 -20.48
N THR A 332 7.22 31.57 -21.52
CA THR A 332 7.57 32.74 -22.34
C THR A 332 7.48 34.02 -21.52
N THR A 333 6.39 34.21 -20.77
CA THR A 333 6.21 35.41 -19.94
C THR A 333 7.28 35.50 -18.86
N ALA A 334 7.52 34.40 -18.13
CA ALA A 334 8.53 34.33 -17.08
C ALA A 334 9.93 34.66 -17.60
N ARG A 335 10.30 34.16 -18.78
CA ARG A 335 11.58 34.47 -19.43
C ARG A 335 11.70 35.95 -19.81
N THR A 336 10.63 36.54 -20.34
CA THR A 336 10.59 37.98 -20.65
C THR A 336 10.75 38.84 -19.39
N VAL A 337 10.03 38.51 -18.32
CA VAL A 337 10.17 39.20 -17.03
C VAL A 337 11.58 39.03 -16.49
N ALA A 338 12.14 37.82 -16.52
CA ALA A 338 13.49 37.56 -16.02
C ALA A 338 14.57 38.35 -16.77
N SER A 339 14.46 38.41 -18.10
CA SER A 339 15.37 39.22 -18.94
C SER A 339 15.25 40.72 -18.61
N THR A 340 14.03 41.21 -18.44
CA THR A 340 13.76 42.62 -18.10
C THR A 340 14.28 42.97 -16.70
N ALA A 341 14.07 42.09 -15.72
CA ALA A 341 14.53 42.23 -14.34
C ALA A 341 16.01 41.89 -14.16
N ARG A 342 16.68 41.38 -15.21
CA ARG A 342 18.08 40.93 -15.21
C ARG A 342 18.38 39.88 -14.14
N ILE A 343 17.47 38.93 -13.94
CA ILE A 343 17.65 37.83 -12.97
C ILE A 343 18.06 36.52 -13.68
N PRO A 344 18.96 35.72 -13.07
CA PRO A 344 19.32 34.41 -13.59
C PRO A 344 18.21 33.40 -13.28
N LEU A 345 17.34 33.16 -14.25
CA LEU A 345 16.18 32.28 -14.13
C LEU A 345 16.45 30.89 -14.72
N GLU A 346 16.20 29.86 -13.93
CA GLU A 346 16.06 28.46 -14.35
C GLU A 346 14.61 27.99 -14.14
N MET A 347 14.11 27.16 -15.04
CA MET A 347 12.74 26.65 -14.97
C MET A 347 12.74 25.13 -15.12
N VAL A 348 11.92 24.46 -14.30
CA VAL A 348 11.77 22.99 -14.31
C VAL A 348 10.31 22.62 -14.39
N TYR A 349 9.97 21.84 -15.42
CA TYR A 349 8.70 21.15 -15.49
C TYR A 349 8.73 19.84 -14.71
N VAL A 350 7.90 19.76 -13.67
CA VAL A 350 7.74 18.60 -12.79
C VAL A 350 6.57 17.72 -13.26
N GLY A 351 5.42 18.33 -13.59
CA GLY A 351 4.22 17.61 -14.04
C GLY A 351 3.08 17.55 -13.02
N LYS A 352 2.31 16.46 -13.05
CA LYS A 352 1.11 16.22 -12.22
C LYS A 352 1.11 14.81 -11.63
N SER A 353 0.43 14.62 -10.49
CA SER A 353 0.40 13.35 -9.78
C SER A 353 -0.38 12.23 -10.49
N ASN A 354 -1.47 12.56 -11.19
CA ASN A 354 -2.45 11.57 -11.67
C ASN A 354 -2.66 11.53 -13.20
N LYS A 355 -1.82 12.22 -13.98
CA LYS A 355 -1.97 12.31 -15.45
C LYS A 355 -0.72 11.89 -16.22
N ARG A 356 -0.18 10.72 -15.90
CA ARG A 356 1.11 10.21 -16.40
C ARG A 356 1.32 10.36 -17.92
N GLU A 357 0.35 9.94 -18.72
CA GLU A 357 0.45 10.02 -20.19
C GLU A 357 0.39 11.47 -20.71
N GLN A 358 -0.40 12.34 -20.07
CA GLN A 358 -0.44 13.76 -20.45
C GLN A 358 0.85 14.48 -20.04
N VAL A 359 1.41 14.16 -18.87
CA VAL A 359 2.72 14.65 -18.43
C VAL A 359 3.79 14.26 -19.44
N ARG A 360 3.81 12.99 -19.89
CA ARG A 360 4.73 12.53 -20.94
C ARG A 360 4.61 13.36 -22.22
N LYS A 361 3.38 13.60 -22.70
CA LYS A 361 3.12 14.44 -23.88
C LYS A 361 3.63 15.88 -23.69
N CYS A 362 3.39 16.47 -22.51
CA CYS A 362 3.87 17.81 -22.18
C CYS A 362 5.40 17.86 -22.16
N THR A 363 6.06 16.89 -21.51
CA THR A 363 7.52 16.77 -21.45
C THR A 363 8.14 16.72 -22.85
N THR A 364 7.56 15.94 -23.77
CA THR A 364 8.01 15.88 -25.17
C THR A 364 7.89 17.24 -25.87
N ALA A 365 6.75 17.91 -25.73
CA ALA A 365 6.53 19.23 -26.33
C ALA A 365 7.48 20.30 -25.76
N ILE A 366 7.66 20.33 -24.44
CA ILE A 366 8.57 21.25 -23.73
C ILE A 366 10.02 21.07 -24.20
N THR A 367 10.45 19.81 -24.38
CA THR A 367 11.80 19.48 -24.85
C THR A 367 11.99 19.91 -26.31
N LEU A 368 11.01 19.62 -27.17
CA LEU A 368 11.05 20.00 -28.59
C LEU A 368 11.09 21.54 -28.78
N GLU A 369 10.25 22.25 -28.02
CA GLU A 369 10.12 23.71 -28.06
C GLU A 369 11.20 24.43 -27.21
N LYS A 370 12.05 23.69 -26.48
CA LYS A 370 13.11 24.21 -25.61
C LYS A 370 12.61 25.26 -24.59
N LEU A 371 11.45 24.97 -23.99
CA LEU A 371 10.79 25.91 -23.07
C LEU A 371 11.50 25.96 -21.70
N SER A 372 11.96 24.82 -21.19
CA SER A 372 12.54 24.66 -19.86
C SER A 372 13.25 23.29 -19.70
N TYR A 373 13.89 23.08 -18.56
CA TYR A 373 14.33 21.76 -18.12
C TYR A 373 13.12 20.91 -17.68
N CYS A 374 13.19 19.59 -17.79
CA CYS A 374 12.07 18.71 -17.44
C CYS A 374 12.52 17.39 -16.82
N TRP A 375 11.73 16.89 -15.89
CA TRP A 375 11.91 15.53 -15.37
C TRP A 375 11.39 14.51 -16.38
N GLN A 376 12.32 13.76 -16.97
CA GLN A 376 12.01 12.71 -17.94
C GLN A 376 11.61 11.40 -17.27
N ASP A 377 12.18 11.13 -16.09
CA ASP A 377 11.83 9.95 -15.31
C ASP A 377 10.51 10.17 -14.55
N LEU A 378 9.49 9.41 -14.94
CA LEU A 378 8.16 9.49 -14.34
C LEU A 378 8.14 8.91 -12.92
N ALA A 379 9.09 8.05 -12.54
CA ALA A 379 9.24 7.57 -11.17
C ALA A 379 9.63 8.73 -10.24
N MET A 380 10.46 9.67 -10.70
CA MET A 380 10.82 10.87 -9.95
C MET A 380 9.66 11.86 -9.81
N VAL A 381 8.83 11.99 -10.85
CA VAL A 381 7.58 12.76 -10.78
C VAL A 381 6.65 12.15 -9.74
N TRP A 382 6.45 10.82 -9.77
CA TRP A 382 5.67 10.11 -8.76
C TRP A 382 6.26 10.30 -7.36
N PHE A 383 7.58 10.19 -7.21
CA PHE A 383 8.26 10.31 -5.93
C PHE A 383 8.09 11.69 -5.31
N PHE A 384 8.19 12.76 -6.10
CA PHE A 384 7.92 14.12 -5.67
C PHE A 384 6.52 14.27 -5.03
N TRP A 385 5.49 13.74 -5.69
CA TRP A 385 4.12 13.83 -5.20
C TRP A 385 3.85 12.95 -3.98
N ILE A 386 4.30 11.70 -3.99
CA ILE A 386 4.08 10.80 -2.84
C ILE A 386 4.88 11.26 -1.60
N ARG A 387 6.04 11.89 -1.80
CA ARG A 387 6.82 12.50 -0.73
C ARG A 387 6.06 13.68 -0.13
N LEU A 388 5.49 14.58 -0.94
CA LEU A 388 4.64 15.68 -0.47
C LEU A 388 3.40 15.18 0.29
N GLU A 389 2.70 14.17 -0.24
CA GLU A 389 1.58 13.53 0.46
C GLU A 389 2.04 12.98 1.81
N SER A 390 3.21 12.34 1.85
CA SER A 390 3.80 11.79 3.08
C SER A 390 4.16 12.89 4.09
N MET A 391 4.67 14.04 3.65
CA MET A 391 4.91 15.19 4.52
C MET A 391 3.62 15.67 5.18
N MET A 392 2.52 15.76 4.41
CA MET A 392 1.20 16.12 4.93
C MET A 392 0.72 15.09 5.96
N PHE A 393 0.77 13.79 5.64
CA PHE A 393 0.35 12.73 6.55
C PHE A 393 1.16 12.71 7.85
N SER A 394 2.48 12.79 7.75
CA SER A 394 3.41 12.83 8.89
C SER A 394 3.09 13.99 9.83
N LYS A 395 2.95 15.21 9.31
CA LYS A 395 2.60 16.39 10.13
C LYS A 395 1.22 16.27 10.78
N ILE A 396 0.20 15.77 10.06
CA ILE A 396 -1.14 15.57 10.63
C ILE A 396 -1.10 14.52 11.74
N GLN A 397 -0.32 13.44 11.57
CA GLN A 397 -0.16 12.39 12.57
C GLN A 397 0.49 12.90 13.86
N LEU A 398 1.43 13.85 13.76
CA LEU A 398 2.03 14.54 14.91
C LEU A 398 1.12 15.61 15.54
N GLY A 399 -0.10 15.80 15.03
CA GLY A 399 -1.08 16.74 15.56
C GLY A 399 -0.94 18.17 15.04
N SER A 400 -0.08 18.43 14.04
CA SER A 400 0.04 19.76 13.44
C SER A 400 -1.25 20.16 12.71
N THR A 401 -1.64 21.43 12.87
CA THR A 401 -2.77 22.03 12.16
C THR A 401 -2.29 23.19 11.29
N VAL A 402 -3.09 23.55 10.28
CA VAL A 402 -2.77 24.64 9.34
C VAL A 402 -2.64 25.99 10.04
N ASP A 403 -3.34 26.18 11.17
CA ASP A 403 -3.30 27.42 11.94
C ASP A 403 -1.96 27.62 12.66
N VAL A 404 -1.27 26.52 12.99
CA VAL A 404 -0.05 26.51 13.80
C VAL A 404 1.19 26.30 12.95
N ASP A 405 1.07 25.55 11.85
CA ASP A 405 2.20 25.11 11.02
C ASP A 405 2.14 25.73 9.61
N PRO A 406 2.89 26.82 9.35
CA PRO A 406 2.97 27.44 8.04
C PRO A 406 3.48 26.49 6.95
N MET A 407 4.34 25.53 7.29
CA MET A 407 4.87 24.57 6.33
C MET A 407 3.76 23.59 5.89
N LEU A 408 2.95 23.10 6.84
CA LEU A 408 1.79 22.28 6.51
C LEU A 408 0.82 23.01 5.58
N ARG A 409 0.65 24.32 5.77
CA ARG A 409 -0.17 25.16 4.88
C ARG A 409 0.38 25.16 3.45
N GLU A 410 1.68 25.37 3.27
CA GLU A 410 2.31 25.37 1.94
C GLU A 410 2.26 23.99 1.25
N ILE A 411 2.52 22.91 1.99
CA ILE A 411 2.38 21.53 1.48
C ILE A 411 0.95 21.29 0.98
N LYS A 412 -0.05 21.66 1.78
CA LYS A 412 -1.46 21.49 1.43
C LYS A 412 -1.89 22.32 0.22
N LYS A 413 -1.38 23.56 0.07
CA LYS A 413 -1.64 24.37 -1.12
C LYS A 413 -1.13 23.68 -2.38
N LEU A 414 0.12 23.22 -2.36
CA LEU A 414 0.75 22.58 -3.52
C LEU A 414 0.03 21.29 -3.92
N LEU A 415 -0.33 20.44 -2.96
CA LEU A 415 -1.11 19.23 -3.19
C LEU A 415 -2.52 19.53 -3.76
N SER A 416 -3.14 20.63 -3.35
CA SER A 416 -4.43 21.05 -3.90
C SER A 416 -4.31 21.57 -5.34
N TYR A 417 -3.28 22.36 -5.64
CA TYR A 417 -3.07 22.93 -6.99
C TYR A 417 -2.67 21.85 -8.01
N ASP A 418 -2.14 20.71 -7.57
CA ASP A 418 -1.97 19.57 -8.45
C ASP A 418 -3.32 19.04 -8.98
N LYS A 419 -4.37 19.07 -8.17
CA LYS A 419 -5.71 18.60 -8.57
C LYS A 419 -6.40 19.59 -9.50
N GLU A 420 -6.23 20.88 -9.26
CA GLU A 420 -6.89 21.95 -9.98
C GLU A 420 -5.89 22.74 -10.83
N GLY A 421 -6.00 22.70 -12.16
CA GLY A 421 -5.23 23.59 -13.04
C GLY A 421 -3.72 23.29 -13.11
N GLY A 422 -2.91 24.34 -13.17
CA GLY A 422 -1.44 24.27 -13.13
C GLY A 422 -0.93 24.92 -11.85
N TRP A 423 0.35 24.75 -11.56
CA TRP A 423 0.95 25.28 -10.33
C TRP A 423 2.39 25.73 -10.59
N ALA A 424 2.88 26.63 -9.74
CA ALA A 424 4.29 26.97 -9.71
C ALA A 424 4.79 27.28 -8.29
N VAL A 425 6.02 26.87 -8.02
CA VAL A 425 6.80 27.22 -6.83
C VAL A 425 8.02 28.02 -7.30
N LEU A 426 8.17 29.23 -6.76
CA LEU A 426 9.21 30.18 -7.14
C LEU A 426 10.17 30.34 -5.95
N SER A 427 11.47 30.22 -6.24
CA SER A 427 12.51 30.29 -5.22
C SER A 427 13.73 31.07 -5.69
N LYS A 428 14.53 31.54 -4.72
CA LYS A 428 15.86 32.12 -4.92
C LYS A 428 16.83 31.38 -4.02
N GLY A 429 17.70 30.58 -4.62
CA GLY A 429 18.47 29.58 -3.86
C GLY A 429 17.51 28.67 -3.06
N SER A 430 17.76 28.54 -1.76
CA SER A 430 16.94 27.72 -0.84
C SER A 430 15.57 28.34 -0.52
N PHE A 431 15.45 29.67 -0.61
CA PHE A 431 14.28 30.40 -0.13
C PHE A 431 13.13 30.35 -1.14
N VAL A 432 12.03 29.69 -0.76
CA VAL A 432 10.78 29.66 -1.51
C VAL A 432 9.95 30.89 -1.16
N PHE A 433 9.65 31.74 -2.15
CA PHE A 433 8.94 33.00 -1.94
C PHE A 433 7.53 33.03 -2.55
N VAL A 434 7.19 32.13 -3.47
CA VAL A 434 5.81 31.95 -3.95
C VAL A 434 5.52 30.47 -4.13
N ASN A 435 4.32 30.06 -3.73
CA ASN A 435 3.71 28.77 -4.00
C ASN A 435 2.27 29.04 -4.42
N GLY A 436 1.98 28.91 -5.72
CA GLY A 436 0.75 29.46 -6.27
C GLY A 436 0.13 28.62 -7.39
N HIS A 437 -1.18 28.81 -7.55
CA HIS A 437 -1.99 28.21 -8.60
C HIS A 437 -1.83 28.96 -9.94
N SER A 438 -2.13 28.29 -11.05
CA SER A 438 -2.01 28.84 -12.41
C SER A 438 -2.81 30.12 -12.62
N SER A 439 -3.95 30.27 -11.95
CA SER A 439 -4.81 31.44 -12.01
C SER A 439 -4.23 32.69 -11.37
N THR A 440 -3.24 32.57 -10.47
CA THR A 440 -2.62 33.71 -9.78
C THR A 440 -1.18 33.91 -10.22
N VAL A 441 -0.42 32.82 -10.42
CA VAL A 441 0.98 32.88 -10.85
C VAL A 441 1.12 33.51 -12.23
N LEU A 442 0.35 33.07 -13.23
CA LEU A 442 0.49 33.65 -14.58
C LEU A 442 0.15 35.15 -14.59
N PRO A 443 -0.97 35.61 -13.98
CA PRO A 443 -1.25 37.04 -13.84
C PRO A 443 -0.15 37.84 -13.16
N THR A 444 0.52 37.28 -12.15
CA THR A 444 1.65 37.91 -11.44
C THR A 444 2.74 38.33 -12.44
N PHE A 445 3.06 37.48 -13.41
CA PHE A 445 4.07 37.78 -14.44
C PHE A 445 3.54 38.61 -15.60
N THR A 446 2.30 38.39 -16.06
CA THR A 446 1.73 39.20 -17.14
C THR A 446 1.54 40.66 -16.73
N GLN A 447 1.30 40.92 -15.44
CA GLN A 447 1.13 42.26 -14.88
C GLN A 447 2.44 42.83 -14.31
N TYR A 448 3.60 42.36 -14.77
CA TYR A 448 4.90 42.85 -14.30
C TYR A 448 5.04 44.38 -14.35
N ASN A 449 4.46 45.04 -15.36
CA ASN A 449 4.46 46.50 -15.46
C ASN A 449 3.79 47.21 -14.28
N ALA A 450 2.87 46.55 -13.56
CA ALA A 450 2.17 47.13 -12.41
C ALA A 450 3.01 47.15 -11.13
N TRP A 451 4.07 46.34 -11.04
CA TRP A 451 4.89 46.22 -9.84
C TRP A 451 6.41 46.26 -10.10
N LYS A 452 6.84 46.41 -11.35
CA LYS A 452 8.27 46.52 -11.71
C LYS A 452 9.00 47.64 -10.96
N ASP A 453 8.30 48.72 -10.61
CA ASP A 453 8.88 49.88 -9.92
C ASP A 453 9.14 49.58 -8.43
N ASP A 454 8.54 48.52 -7.88
CA ASP A 454 8.83 48.00 -6.54
C ASP A 454 10.10 47.13 -6.51
N VAL A 455 10.62 46.68 -7.66
CA VAL A 455 11.79 45.80 -7.74
C VAL A 455 13.08 46.48 -7.26
N PRO A 456 13.45 47.71 -7.70
CA PRO A 456 14.65 48.38 -7.22
C PRO A 456 14.71 48.58 -5.69
N PRO A 457 13.64 49.04 -5.01
CA PRO A 457 13.70 49.26 -3.55
C PRO A 457 13.57 47.99 -2.71
N LYS A 458 12.87 46.95 -3.17
CA LYS A 458 12.56 45.74 -2.35
C LYS A 458 13.33 44.49 -2.75
N GLY A 459 13.89 44.45 -3.96
CA GLY A 459 14.34 43.22 -4.60
C GLY A 459 13.20 42.48 -5.32
N PHE A 460 13.57 41.66 -6.31
CA PHE A 460 12.60 40.97 -7.18
C PHE A 460 11.72 39.99 -6.41
N ASP A 461 12.31 39.16 -5.55
CA ASP A 461 11.63 38.13 -4.76
C ASP A 461 10.56 38.74 -3.84
N ARG A 462 10.88 39.82 -3.13
CA ARG A 462 9.92 40.47 -2.23
C ARG A 462 8.81 41.22 -2.98
N ALA A 463 9.15 41.96 -4.04
CA ALA A 463 8.16 42.66 -4.84
C ALA A 463 7.18 41.70 -5.53
N CYS A 464 7.69 40.57 -6.04
CA CYS A 464 6.88 39.51 -6.63
C CYS A 464 5.94 38.88 -5.60
N MET A 465 6.47 38.52 -4.42
CA MET A 465 5.68 37.96 -3.31
C MET A 465 4.55 38.92 -2.89
N ASP A 466 4.87 40.20 -2.65
CA ASP A 466 3.88 41.21 -2.23
C ASP A 466 2.74 41.36 -3.27
N PHE A 467 3.07 41.37 -4.57
CA PHE A 467 2.08 41.50 -5.63
C PHE A 467 1.25 40.22 -5.80
N HIS A 468 1.89 39.04 -5.74
CA HIS A 468 1.20 37.76 -5.82
C HIS A 468 0.18 37.59 -4.68
N SER A 469 0.55 37.97 -3.45
CA SER A 469 -0.36 37.92 -2.30
C SER A 469 -1.59 38.81 -2.46
N LYS A 470 -1.48 39.96 -3.15
CA LYS A 470 -2.63 40.82 -3.45
C LYS A 470 -3.61 40.13 -4.39
N LEU A 471 -3.11 39.59 -5.51
CA LEU A 471 -3.93 38.84 -6.47
C LEU A 471 -4.61 37.62 -5.83
N HIS A 472 -3.90 36.95 -4.93
CA HIS A 472 -4.43 35.81 -4.20
C HIS A 472 -5.62 36.19 -3.31
N GLY A 473 -5.48 37.27 -2.53
CA GLY A 473 -6.53 37.78 -1.63
C GLY A 473 -7.85 38.11 -2.33
N ASP A 474 -7.78 38.61 -3.57
CA ASP A 474 -8.97 38.96 -4.36
C ASP A 474 -9.75 37.74 -4.86
N SER A 475 -9.08 36.59 -5.00
CA SER A 475 -9.66 35.38 -5.61
C SER A 475 -10.34 34.41 -4.64
N GLN A 476 -10.12 34.56 -3.32
CA GLN A 476 -10.58 33.64 -2.26
C GLN A 476 -10.60 32.15 -2.66
N PRO A 477 -9.47 31.59 -3.12
CA PRO A 477 -9.45 30.22 -3.62
C PRO A 477 -9.77 29.24 -2.47
N CYS A 478 -10.47 28.15 -2.78
CA CYS A 478 -10.69 27.05 -1.85
C CYS A 478 -9.95 25.81 -2.37
N CYS A 479 -9.44 25.00 -1.45
CA CYS A 479 -8.71 23.79 -1.80
C CYS A 479 -9.63 22.58 -1.87
N ARG A 480 -9.18 21.56 -2.60
CA ARG A 480 -9.77 20.22 -2.66
C ARG A 480 -8.70 19.18 -2.36
N PHE A 481 -9.04 18.23 -1.50
CA PHE A 481 -8.19 17.07 -1.18
C PHE A 481 -8.94 15.78 -1.48
N GLU A 482 -8.22 14.79 -1.97
CA GLU A 482 -8.74 13.45 -2.19
C GLU A 482 -7.88 12.47 -1.39
N PHE A 483 -8.53 11.72 -0.50
CA PHE A 483 -7.88 10.70 0.33
C PHE A 483 -8.41 9.34 -0.14
N PRO A 484 -7.62 8.57 -0.91
CA PRO A 484 -7.97 7.20 -1.22
C PRO A 484 -8.30 6.40 0.05
N SER A 485 -9.36 5.61 0.01
CA SER A 485 -9.81 4.80 1.15
C SER A 485 -8.78 3.75 1.58
N GLU A 486 -7.80 3.46 0.72
CA GLU A 486 -6.68 2.58 1.03
C GLU A 486 -5.62 3.23 1.93
N PHE A 487 -5.60 4.56 2.04
CA PHE A 487 -4.76 5.26 3.02
C PHE A 487 -5.41 5.22 4.41
N GLY A 488 -5.31 4.07 5.07
CA GLY A 488 -5.57 3.90 6.51
C GLY A 488 -6.59 4.87 7.16
N ARG A 489 -6.11 5.73 8.07
CA ARG A 489 -6.92 6.72 8.79
C ARG A 489 -7.04 8.02 8.00
N ILE A 490 -8.23 8.28 7.46
CA ILE A 490 -8.60 9.59 6.89
C ILE A 490 -8.86 10.57 8.05
N PRO A 491 -8.28 11.79 8.04
CA PRO A 491 -8.56 12.78 9.07
C PRO A 491 -10.05 13.15 9.14
N GLU A 492 -10.61 13.25 10.34
CA GLU A 492 -12.04 13.57 10.53
C GLU A 492 -12.37 15.03 10.19
N ASN A 493 -11.48 15.96 10.55
CA ASN A 493 -11.64 17.38 10.32
C ASN A 493 -10.38 17.96 9.66
N ILE A 494 -10.54 18.66 8.54
CA ILE A 494 -9.46 19.34 7.84
C ILE A 494 -9.87 20.78 7.59
N LYS A 495 -9.03 21.73 7.97
CA LYS A 495 -9.17 23.14 7.56
C LYS A 495 -8.51 23.37 6.20
N CYS A 496 -9.17 24.14 5.37
CA CYS A 496 -8.64 24.60 4.09
C CYS A 496 -7.40 25.49 4.32
N PRO A 497 -6.26 25.27 3.62
CA PRO A 497 -5.07 26.11 3.78
C PRO A 497 -5.22 27.53 3.24
N GLU A 498 -6.26 27.79 2.45
CA GLU A 498 -6.52 29.11 1.86
C GLU A 498 -7.55 29.90 2.67
N CYS A 499 -8.74 29.35 2.87
CA CYS A 499 -9.84 30.07 3.53
C CYS A 499 -9.98 29.75 5.03
N LEU A 500 -9.20 28.81 5.55
CA LEU A 500 -9.20 28.35 6.96
C LEU A 500 -10.53 27.79 7.49
N ARG A 501 -11.55 27.67 6.63
CA ARG A 501 -12.83 27.01 6.94
C ARG A 501 -12.63 25.50 7.05
N ILE A 502 -13.45 24.87 7.88
CA ILE A 502 -13.55 23.41 7.95
C ILE A 502 -14.09 22.92 6.61
N MET A 503 -13.39 21.95 6.02
CA MET A 503 -13.75 21.37 4.75
C MET A 503 -14.82 20.29 4.93
N GLU A 504 -15.76 20.24 4.00
CA GLU A 504 -16.77 19.19 3.96
C GLU A 504 -16.18 17.88 3.42
N LYS A 505 -16.62 16.76 3.97
CA LYS A 505 -16.17 15.43 3.58
C LYS A 505 -17.14 14.82 2.57
N TYR A 506 -16.64 14.54 1.39
CA TYR A 506 -17.35 13.82 0.33
C TYR A 506 -16.72 12.45 0.09
N ILE A 507 -17.55 11.46 -0.28
CA ILE A 507 -17.09 10.14 -0.71
C ILE A 507 -17.31 10.06 -2.22
N THR A 508 -16.24 9.79 -2.97
CA THR A 508 -16.29 9.58 -4.42
C THR A 508 -16.10 8.09 -4.73
N PHE A 509 -16.85 7.59 -5.71
CA PHE A 509 -16.71 6.22 -6.22
C PHE A 509 -16.06 6.28 -7.60
N GLY A 510 -14.92 5.61 -7.77
CA GLY A 510 -14.23 5.48 -9.06
C GLY A 510 -14.38 4.06 -9.63
N CYS A 511 -14.48 3.94 -10.95
CA CYS A 511 -14.53 2.66 -11.64
C CYS A 511 -13.10 2.16 -11.97
N CYS A 512 -12.84 0.86 -11.78
CA CYS A 512 -11.52 0.23 -11.98
C CYS A 512 -11.00 0.23 -13.44
N HIS A 513 -11.74 0.82 -14.38
CA HIS A 513 -11.41 0.85 -15.81
C HIS A 513 -10.88 2.23 -16.29
N GLU A 514 -10.74 3.21 -15.40
CA GLU A 514 -10.43 4.61 -15.77
C GLU A 514 -8.97 4.91 -16.13
N GLU A 515 -8.07 3.92 -16.21
CA GLU A 515 -6.76 4.17 -16.82
C GLU A 515 -6.83 4.50 -18.32
N ASN A 516 -8.00 4.33 -18.97
CA ASN A 516 -8.20 4.61 -20.41
C ASN A 516 -9.38 5.51 -20.79
N ALA A 517 -10.12 6.12 -19.87
CA ALA A 517 -11.26 6.97 -20.22
C ALA A 517 -10.90 8.47 -20.21
N ILE A 518 -10.38 8.95 -21.35
CA ILE A 518 -10.42 10.37 -21.70
C ILE A 518 -11.90 10.76 -21.96
N SER A 519 -12.33 11.83 -21.28
CA SER A 519 -13.50 12.68 -21.58
C SER A 519 -14.88 12.01 -21.70
N ALA A 520 -15.77 12.36 -20.77
CA ALA A 520 -17.08 12.90 -21.14
C ALA A 520 -17.57 13.82 -20.02
N PHE A 521 -17.80 15.07 -20.39
CA PHE A 521 -18.47 16.11 -19.60
C PHE A 521 -19.82 15.62 -19.05
N TYR A 522 -20.16 16.05 -17.83
CA TYR A 522 -21.15 17.11 -17.58
C TYR A 522 -20.86 17.79 -16.24
#